data_AF-A0A6A0H134-F1
#
_entry.id   AF-A0A6A0H134-F1
#
_cell.length_a   1.000
_cell.length_b   1.000
_cell.length_c   1.000
_cell.angle_alpha   90.00
_cell.angle_beta   90.00
_cell.angle_gamma   90.00
#
_symmetry.space_group_name_H-M   'P 1'
#
loop_
_entity.id
_entity.type
_entity.pdbx_description
1 polymer ?
#
loop_
_entity_poly.entity_id
_entity_poly.type
_entity_poly.pdbx_seq_one_letter_code
_entity_poly.pdbx_strand_id
1 'polypeptide(L)'
;MRDPWEKFDIAQFRMEKARRHRYKALQKKWVTDEVLVKMDTAPFSHGAMRECFRMKKLSNFCHDDWSKAHNYVAKRYMNEATPPQTYYDDVKLQMDAKLWGEEYNRHNPPKKVDIFQMAVLELLERPGCPLFHVEHFIEGSYVKYNSNSGYVSSSKMRMTPHAFSHFTFERSGPPRSS
;
A
#
# COMPACT_ATOMS: atom_id res chain seq x y z
N MET A 1 10.17 17.73 11.18
CA MET A 1 9.17 16.90 11.89
C MET A 1 9.93 15.72 12.48
N ARG A 2 9.70 15.36 13.75
CA ARG A 2 10.39 14.21 14.39
C ARG A 2 9.90 12.91 13.76
N ASP A 3 10.76 11.92 13.64
CA ASP A 3 10.39 10.61 13.10
C ASP A 3 9.40 9.93 14.07
N PRO A 4 8.14 9.67 13.67
CA PRO A 4 7.15 9.06 14.55
C PRO A 4 7.53 7.64 14.98
N TRP A 5 8.50 7.01 14.30
CA TRP A 5 8.96 5.66 14.56
C TRP A 5 10.32 5.57 15.25
N GLU A 6 10.90 6.71 15.64
CA GLU A 6 12.20 6.78 16.32
C GLU A 6 12.26 5.84 17.54
N LYS A 7 11.21 5.86 18.37
CA LYS A 7 11.08 5.03 19.59
C LYS A 7 11.02 3.51 19.37
N PHE A 8 10.86 3.05 18.13
CA PHE A 8 10.81 1.61 17.83
C PHE A 8 12.16 1.07 17.39
N ASP A 9 13.19 1.94 17.31
CA ASP A 9 14.57 1.54 17.05
C ASP A 9 14.72 0.64 15.80
N ILE A 10 13.90 0.88 14.76
CA ILE A 10 13.88 0.06 13.54
C ILE A 10 15.26 0.01 12.86
N ALA A 11 16.07 1.06 13.06
CA ALA A 11 17.44 1.12 12.56
C ALA A 11 18.39 0.08 13.19
N GLN A 12 18.06 -0.52 14.33
CA GLN A 12 18.88 -1.56 14.97
C GLN A 12 18.62 -2.96 14.42
N PHE A 13 17.48 -3.17 13.73
CA PHE A 13 17.16 -4.46 13.13
C PHE A 13 18.13 -4.80 12.00
N ARG A 14 18.21 -6.11 11.71
CA ARG A 14 19.00 -6.62 10.59
C ARG A 14 18.57 -5.93 9.29
N MET A 15 19.55 -5.43 8.57
CA MET A 15 19.37 -4.98 7.19
C MET A 15 19.19 -6.20 6.28
N GLU A 16 18.22 -6.11 5.38
CA GLU A 16 17.90 -7.17 4.42
C GLU A 16 17.84 -6.60 3.01
N LYS A 17 18.39 -7.34 2.05
CA LYS A 17 18.17 -7.09 0.63
C LYS A 17 16.80 -7.61 0.22
N ALA A 18 16.05 -6.78 -0.49
CA ALA A 18 14.73 -7.12 -0.98
C ALA A 18 14.56 -6.70 -2.43
N ARG A 19 13.72 -7.44 -3.14
CA ARG A 19 13.29 -7.07 -4.49
C ARG A 19 11.91 -6.42 -4.41
N ARG A 20 11.77 -5.23 -4.97
CA ARG A 20 10.52 -4.48 -4.98
C ARG A 20 9.93 -4.46 -6.39
N HIS A 21 8.67 -4.87 -6.51
CA HIS A 21 7.91 -4.90 -7.76
C HIS A 21 6.84 -3.82 -7.74
N ARG A 22 6.92 -2.86 -8.66
CA ARG A 22 5.95 -1.79 -8.86
C ARG A 22 5.18 -1.99 -10.15
N TYR A 23 3.87 -1.81 -10.10
CA TYR A 23 3.04 -1.82 -11.29
C TYR A 23 2.88 -0.40 -11.85
N LYS A 24 3.28 -0.19 -13.10
CA LYS A 24 3.01 1.04 -13.86
C LYS A 24 1.70 0.87 -14.64
N ALA A 25 0.58 1.26 -14.03
CA ALA A 25 -0.76 1.05 -14.57
C ALA A 25 -0.94 1.62 -15.99
N LEU A 26 -0.46 2.83 -16.28
CA LEU A 26 -0.52 3.43 -17.63
C LEU A 26 0.20 2.58 -18.70
N GLN A 27 1.33 1.97 -18.35
CA GLN A 27 2.13 1.16 -19.27
C GLN A 27 1.73 -0.32 -19.23
N LYS A 28 0.86 -0.70 -18.30
CA LYS A 28 0.50 -2.07 -17.96
C LYS A 28 1.71 -2.99 -17.74
N LYS A 29 2.80 -2.45 -17.18
CA LYS A 29 4.08 -3.14 -17.01
C LYS A 29 4.54 -3.15 -15.56
N TRP A 30 5.16 -4.24 -15.18
CA TRP A 30 5.89 -4.35 -13.92
C TRP A 30 7.29 -3.77 -14.08
N VAL A 31 7.75 -3.08 -13.05
CA VAL A 31 9.13 -2.60 -12.92
C VAL A 31 9.67 -3.08 -11.59
N THR A 32 10.90 -3.56 -11.62
CA THR A 32 11.57 -4.13 -10.45
C THR A 32 12.82 -3.36 -10.12
N ASP A 33 13.10 -3.20 -8.83
CA ASP A 33 14.36 -2.68 -8.31
C ASP A 33 14.75 -3.41 -7.02
N GLU A 34 16.04 -3.41 -6.72
CA GLU A 34 16.56 -3.88 -5.44
C GLU A 34 16.54 -2.75 -4.42
N VAL A 35 16.19 -3.08 -3.19
CA VAL A 35 16.08 -2.13 -2.09
C VAL A 35 16.65 -2.73 -0.82
N LEU A 36 17.15 -1.86 0.06
CA LEU A 36 17.56 -2.24 1.41
C LEU A 36 16.46 -1.86 2.39
N VAL A 37 16.08 -2.81 3.23
CA VAL A 37 15.04 -2.62 4.24
C VAL A 37 15.51 -3.09 5.61
N LYS A 38 14.90 -2.52 6.65
CA LYS A 38 14.92 -3.01 8.03
C LYS A 38 13.47 -3.12 8.49
N MET A 39 13.09 -4.25 9.03
CA MET A 39 11.69 -4.53 9.37
C MET A 39 11.59 -5.11 10.78
N ASP A 40 10.54 -4.70 11.48
CA ASP A 40 10.15 -5.25 12.78
C ASP A 40 9.87 -6.76 12.65
N THR A 41 10.19 -7.52 13.70
CA THR A 41 9.98 -8.98 13.71
C THR A 41 8.55 -9.35 14.09
N ALA A 42 7.86 -8.48 14.82
CA ALA A 42 6.48 -8.66 15.24
C ALA A 42 5.54 -7.67 14.53
N PRO A 43 4.30 -8.08 14.21
CA PRO A 43 3.30 -7.18 13.67
C PRO A 43 2.86 -6.18 14.76
N PHE A 44 2.61 -4.93 14.38
CA PHE A 44 2.08 -3.92 15.30
C PHE A 44 0.55 -3.75 15.20
N SER A 45 -0.05 -4.31 14.14
CA SER A 45 -1.49 -4.22 13.87
C SER A 45 -1.89 -5.30 12.89
N HIS A 46 -3.19 -5.55 12.75
CA HIS A 46 -3.75 -6.44 11.73
C HIS A 46 -5.12 -5.96 11.26
N GLY A 47 -5.46 -6.30 10.03
CA GLY A 47 -6.81 -6.22 9.48
C GLY A 47 -7.50 -7.58 9.57
N ALA A 48 -8.50 -7.78 8.70
CA ALA A 48 -9.23 -9.04 8.63
C ALA A 48 -8.39 -10.20 8.04
N MET A 49 -7.53 -9.91 7.06
CA MET A 49 -6.78 -10.95 6.33
C MET A 49 -5.26 -10.78 6.37
N ARG A 50 -4.79 -9.61 6.79
CA ARG A 50 -3.37 -9.23 6.72
C ARG A 50 -2.90 -8.65 8.04
N GLU A 51 -1.67 -8.94 8.40
CA GLU A 51 -0.96 -8.32 9.51
C GLU A 51 0.04 -7.28 9.00
N CYS A 52 0.37 -6.30 9.86
CA CYS A 52 1.13 -5.10 9.50
C CYS A 52 2.40 -4.98 10.33
N PHE A 53 3.53 -4.75 9.67
CA PHE A 53 4.87 -4.58 10.24
C PHE A 53 5.38 -3.17 9.97
N ARG A 54 6.17 -2.65 10.91
CA ARG A 54 6.91 -1.40 10.70
C ARG A 54 8.17 -1.71 9.93
N MET A 55 8.45 -0.93 8.89
CA MET A 55 9.62 -1.13 8.03
C MET A 55 10.25 0.21 7.67
N LYS A 56 11.57 0.30 7.72
CA LYS A 56 12.32 1.37 7.07
C LYS A 56 12.87 0.88 5.75
N LYS A 57 12.80 1.71 4.72
CA LYS A 57 13.48 1.50 3.44
C LYS A 57 14.54 2.59 3.27
N LEU A 58 15.78 2.18 3.03
CA LEU A 58 16.86 3.13 2.78
C LEU A 58 16.57 3.93 1.51
N SER A 59 16.85 5.23 1.57
CA SER A 59 16.75 6.12 0.41
C SER A 59 17.92 5.87 -0.53
N ASN A 60 17.68 5.91 -1.84
CA ASN A 60 18.75 5.77 -2.83
C ASN A 60 19.76 6.94 -2.78
N PHE A 61 19.39 8.04 -2.11
CA PHE A 61 20.22 9.25 -1.95
C PHE A 61 20.96 9.31 -0.61
N CYS A 62 20.75 8.35 0.29
CA CYS A 62 21.37 8.33 1.60
C CYS A 62 22.22 7.07 1.73
N HIS A 63 23.54 7.26 1.74
CA HIS A 63 24.50 6.17 1.97
C HIS A 63 24.41 5.73 3.44
N ASP A 64 23.74 4.61 3.69
CA ASP A 64 23.61 3.89 4.97
C ASP A 64 23.05 4.65 6.18
N ASP A 65 22.55 5.88 6.00
CA ASP A 65 21.89 6.64 7.07
C ASP A 65 20.42 6.23 7.26
N TRP A 66 20.20 5.27 8.15
CA TRP A 66 18.87 4.77 8.53
C TRP A 66 18.03 5.74 9.36
N SER A 67 18.63 6.80 9.92
CA SER A 67 17.87 7.85 10.61
C SER A 67 17.01 8.65 9.64
N LYS A 68 17.48 8.80 8.39
CA LYS A 68 16.80 9.49 7.30
C LYS A 68 16.04 8.55 6.35
N ALA A 69 16.06 7.26 6.63
CA ALA A 69 15.31 6.27 5.85
C ALA A 69 13.80 6.52 5.98
N HIS A 70 13.07 6.19 4.91
CA HIS A 70 11.63 6.40 4.87
C HIS A 70 10.89 5.30 5.62
N ASN A 71 9.84 5.69 6.34
CA ASN A 71 8.93 4.77 7.01
C ASN A 71 7.91 4.18 6.04
N TYR A 72 7.75 2.86 6.12
CA TYR A 72 6.85 2.04 5.31
C TYR A 72 6.11 1.03 6.18
N VAL A 73 4.87 0.73 5.81
CA VAL A 73 4.13 -0.39 6.39
C VAL A 73 4.27 -1.58 5.45
N ALA A 74 4.81 -2.68 5.96
CA ALA A 74 4.82 -3.97 5.28
C ALA A 74 3.61 -4.80 5.74
N LYS A 75 2.92 -5.46 4.82
CA LYS A 75 1.75 -6.28 5.13
C LYS A 75 1.87 -7.64 4.47
N ARG A 76 1.52 -8.71 5.17
CA ARG A 76 1.39 -10.04 4.57
C ARG A 76 0.07 -10.67 4.94
N TYR A 77 -0.40 -11.61 4.13
CA TYR A 77 -1.55 -12.41 4.51
C TYR A 77 -1.24 -13.30 5.70
N MET A 78 -2.20 -13.44 6.61
CA MET A 78 -2.10 -14.35 7.76
C MET A 78 -2.24 -15.82 7.34
N ASN A 79 -2.88 -16.08 6.19
CA ASN A 79 -2.95 -17.43 5.61
C ASN A 79 -1.72 -17.70 4.75
N GLU A 80 -0.86 -18.61 5.20
CA GLU A 80 0.37 -19.02 4.50
C GLU A 80 0.10 -19.71 3.16
N ALA A 81 -1.10 -20.30 2.96
CA ALA A 81 -1.49 -20.91 1.70
C ALA A 81 -1.93 -19.90 0.62
N THR A 82 -1.80 -18.60 0.89
CA THR A 82 -2.18 -17.56 -0.09
C THR A 82 -1.27 -17.63 -1.32
N PRO A 83 -1.83 -17.76 -2.54
CA PRO A 83 -1.03 -17.80 -3.76
C PRO A 83 -0.20 -16.53 -3.95
N PRO A 84 1.08 -16.63 -4.40
CA PRO A 84 1.90 -15.46 -4.69
C PRO A 84 1.24 -14.47 -5.66
N GLN A 85 0.50 -14.96 -6.66
CA GLN A 85 -0.19 -14.15 -7.64
C GLN A 85 -1.18 -13.15 -7.01
N THR A 86 -1.83 -13.53 -5.90
CA THR A 86 -2.75 -12.65 -5.16
C THR A 86 -2.07 -11.36 -4.73
N TYR A 87 -0.78 -11.40 -4.36
CA TYR A 87 -0.05 -10.19 -3.98
C TYR A 87 0.09 -9.21 -5.16
N TYR A 88 0.35 -9.74 -6.36
CA TYR A 88 0.52 -8.96 -7.58
C TYR A 88 -0.82 -8.41 -8.09
N ASP A 89 -1.87 -9.21 -8.03
CA ASP A 89 -3.22 -8.82 -8.45
C ASP A 89 -3.78 -7.69 -7.58
N ASP A 90 -3.57 -7.76 -6.25
CA ASP A 90 -3.94 -6.70 -5.31
C ASP A 90 -3.22 -5.36 -5.62
N VAL A 91 -1.92 -5.42 -5.91
CA VAL A 91 -1.15 -4.22 -6.30
C VAL A 91 -1.66 -3.66 -7.62
N LYS A 92 -1.89 -4.53 -8.60
CA LYS A 92 -2.42 -4.11 -9.90
C LYS A 92 -3.77 -3.41 -9.73
N LEU A 93 -4.70 -4.00 -8.98
CA LEU A 93 -6.02 -3.44 -8.68
C LEU A 93 -5.91 -2.07 -8.02
N GLN A 94 -5.05 -1.92 -7.01
CA GLN A 94 -4.88 -0.64 -6.31
C GLN A 94 -4.28 0.44 -7.24
N MET A 95 -3.34 0.07 -8.10
CA MET A 95 -2.73 1.00 -9.05
C MET A 95 -3.69 1.39 -10.19
N ASP A 96 -4.58 0.49 -10.61
CA ASP A 96 -5.67 0.83 -11.53
C ASP A 96 -6.69 1.77 -10.87
N ALA A 97 -7.01 1.55 -9.59
CA ALA A 97 -7.84 2.47 -8.81
C ALA A 97 -7.20 3.86 -8.65
N LYS A 98 -5.87 3.95 -8.61
CA LYS A 98 -5.17 5.24 -8.62
C LYS A 98 -5.43 6.03 -9.89
N LEU A 99 -5.44 5.39 -11.07
CA LEU A 99 -5.78 6.06 -12.34
C LEU A 99 -7.21 6.60 -12.33
N TRP A 100 -8.15 5.87 -11.72
CA TRP A 100 -9.51 6.37 -11.51
C TRP A 100 -9.55 7.60 -10.61
N GLY A 101 -8.74 7.64 -9.55
CA GLY A 101 -8.57 8.83 -8.71
C GLY A 101 -8.04 10.03 -9.48
N GLU A 102 -7.05 9.81 -10.35
CA GLU A 102 -6.51 10.84 -11.24
C GLU A 102 -7.56 11.35 -12.23
N GLU A 103 -8.34 10.45 -12.84
CA GLU A 103 -9.44 10.81 -13.74
C GLU A 103 -10.53 11.59 -13.02
N TYR A 104 -10.96 11.15 -11.83
CA TYR A 104 -11.91 11.90 -11.01
C TYR A 104 -11.41 13.32 -10.71
N ASN A 105 -10.12 13.48 -10.41
CA ASN A 105 -9.53 14.79 -10.14
C ASN A 105 -9.49 15.72 -11.36
N ARG A 106 -9.48 15.19 -12.59
CA ARG A 106 -9.57 16.01 -13.82
C ARG A 106 -10.91 16.74 -13.95
N HIS A 107 -11.93 16.27 -13.25
CA HIS A 107 -13.24 16.93 -13.15
C HIS A 107 -13.30 18.04 -12.09
N ASN A 108 -12.16 18.42 -11.49
CA ASN A 108 -12.05 19.48 -10.47
C ASN A 108 -13.08 19.36 -9.33
N PRO A 109 -13.15 18.21 -8.63
CA PRO A 109 -14.05 18.03 -7.50
C PRO A 109 -13.65 18.98 -6.36
N PRO A 110 -14.59 19.33 -5.45
CA PRO A 110 -14.30 20.19 -4.30
C PRO A 110 -13.16 19.67 -3.41
N LYS A 111 -12.96 18.35 -3.39
CA LYS A 111 -11.82 17.68 -2.75
C LYS A 111 -11.26 16.63 -3.70
N LYS A 112 -9.99 16.78 -4.05
CA LYS A 112 -9.23 15.78 -4.80
C LYS A 112 -8.99 14.54 -3.94
N VAL A 113 -8.88 13.40 -4.60
CA VAL A 113 -8.57 12.11 -3.98
C VAL A 113 -7.22 11.61 -4.47
N ASP A 114 -6.52 10.83 -3.66
CA ASP A 114 -5.37 10.08 -4.14
C ASP A 114 -5.38 8.68 -3.54
N ILE A 115 -4.86 7.74 -4.32
CA ILE A 115 -4.63 6.36 -3.89
C ILE A 115 -3.13 6.17 -3.70
N PHE A 116 -2.75 5.68 -2.53
CA PHE A 116 -1.35 5.46 -2.20
C PHE A 116 -0.74 4.40 -3.11
N GLN A 117 0.51 4.64 -3.49
CA GLN A 117 1.28 3.65 -4.22
C GLN A 117 1.55 2.46 -3.31
N MET A 118 1.31 1.26 -3.86
CA MET A 118 1.63 -0.01 -3.23
C MET A 118 2.56 -0.79 -4.16
N ALA A 119 3.43 -1.59 -3.56
CA ALA A 119 4.33 -2.50 -4.28
C ALA A 119 4.31 -3.88 -3.62
N VAL A 120 4.75 -4.89 -4.37
CA VAL A 120 5.13 -6.18 -3.78
C VAL A 120 6.61 -6.07 -3.37
N LEU A 121 6.93 -6.54 -2.17
CA LEU A 121 8.29 -6.68 -1.67
C LEU A 121 8.57 -8.16 -1.42
N GLU A 122 9.64 -8.67 -2.03
CA GLU A 122 10.14 -10.03 -1.88
C GLU A 122 11.42 -9.99 -1.03
N LEU A 123 11.40 -10.61 0.15
CA LEU A 123 12.55 -10.65 1.06
C LEU A 123 13.47 -11.82 0.72
N LEU A 124 14.45 -11.55 -0.14
CA LEU A 124 15.32 -12.56 -0.76
C LEU A 124 16.18 -13.36 0.23
N GLU A 125 16.48 -12.78 1.40
CA GLU A 125 17.35 -13.38 2.42
C GLU A 125 16.60 -14.26 3.43
N ARG A 126 15.26 -14.32 3.36
CA ARG A 126 14.44 -15.14 4.26
C ARG A 126 14.04 -16.46 3.58
N PRO A 127 13.92 -17.56 4.35
CA PRO A 127 13.45 -18.84 3.81
C PRO A 127 12.12 -18.69 3.07
N GLY A 128 12.04 -19.22 1.85
CA GLY A 128 10.84 -19.16 1.01
C GLY A 128 10.59 -17.82 0.32
N CYS A 129 11.51 -16.83 0.42
CA CYS A 129 11.39 -15.51 -0.22
C CYS A 129 10.00 -14.86 -0.01
N PRO A 130 9.57 -14.67 1.25
CA PRO A 130 8.21 -14.27 1.56
C PRO A 130 7.86 -12.91 0.94
N LEU A 131 6.61 -12.80 0.52
CA LEU A 131 6.05 -11.61 -0.12
C LEU A 131 5.30 -10.74 0.89
N PHE A 132 5.44 -9.43 0.69
CA PHE A 132 4.73 -8.41 1.44
C PHE A 132 4.15 -7.38 0.48
N HIS A 133 2.99 -6.82 0.79
CA HIS A 133 2.57 -5.53 0.27
C HIS A 133 3.29 -4.43 1.04
N VAL A 134 3.83 -3.44 0.35
CA VAL A 134 4.49 -2.29 1.00
C VAL A 134 3.94 -0.97 0.49
N GLU A 135 3.67 -0.06 1.43
CA GLU A 135 3.21 1.30 1.18
C GLU A 135 3.87 2.28 2.16
N HIS A 136 3.97 3.55 1.77
CA HIS A 136 4.50 4.58 2.67
C HIS A 136 3.67 4.67 3.95
N PHE A 137 4.33 4.86 5.09
CA PHE A 137 3.63 5.17 6.31
C PHE A 137 2.96 6.55 6.20
N ILE A 138 1.71 6.62 6.63
CA ILE A 138 0.93 7.85 6.70
C ILE A 138 0.68 8.14 8.17
N GLU A 139 1.18 9.28 8.63
CA GLU A 139 0.87 9.76 9.97
C GLU A 139 -0.56 10.31 10.00
N GLY A 140 -1.35 9.89 10.98
CA GLY A 140 -2.71 10.34 11.19
C GLY A 140 -3.69 9.23 11.55
N SER A 141 -4.97 9.59 11.67
CA SER A 141 -6.03 8.65 12.01
C SER A 141 -6.58 7.97 10.76
N TYR A 142 -6.42 6.64 10.67
CA TYR A 142 -7.04 5.84 9.63
C TYR A 142 -8.57 5.76 9.84
N VAL A 143 -9.36 6.04 8.79
CA VAL A 143 -10.82 5.96 8.83
C VAL A 143 -11.32 5.20 7.59
N LYS A 144 -12.07 4.12 7.82
CA LYS A 144 -12.76 3.37 6.76
C LYS A 144 -14.15 3.95 6.54
N TYR A 145 -14.40 4.54 5.38
CA TYR A 145 -15.67 5.23 5.07
C TYR A 145 -16.75 4.30 4.51
N ASN A 146 -16.36 3.27 3.75
CA ASN A 146 -17.27 2.26 3.21
C ASN A 146 -16.63 0.86 3.21
N SER A 147 -17.45 -0.18 3.03
CA SER A 147 -16.99 -1.54 2.77
C SER A 147 -17.34 -1.99 1.35
N ASN A 148 -16.66 -3.06 0.91
CA ASN A 148 -16.98 -3.83 -0.28
C ASN A 148 -18.27 -4.68 -0.14
N SER A 149 -19.01 -4.54 0.96
CA SER A 149 -20.26 -5.27 1.26
C SER A 149 -21.43 -4.34 1.56
N GLY A 150 -21.33 -3.06 1.18
CA GLY A 150 -22.41 -2.08 1.32
C GLY A 150 -22.48 -1.34 2.66
N TYR A 151 -21.52 -1.53 3.57
CA TYR A 151 -21.47 -0.73 4.80
C TYR A 151 -21.07 0.72 4.48
N VAL A 152 -21.83 1.69 5.01
CA VAL A 152 -21.52 3.11 4.98
C VAL A 152 -21.43 3.61 6.42
N SER A 153 -20.32 4.27 6.78
CA SER A 153 -20.18 4.82 8.13
C SER A 153 -21.17 5.96 8.37
N SER A 154 -22.13 5.77 9.28
CA SER A 154 -23.17 6.76 9.62
C SER A 154 -22.63 7.96 10.42
N SER A 155 -21.49 7.82 11.09
CA SER A 155 -20.93 8.83 12.02
C SER A 155 -19.92 9.79 11.40
N LYS A 156 -19.40 9.51 10.20
CA LYS A 156 -18.42 10.35 9.49
C LYS A 156 -18.82 10.51 8.02
N MET A 157 -19.98 11.15 7.80
CA MET A 157 -20.57 11.36 6.48
C MET A 157 -19.76 12.38 5.67
N ARG A 158 -18.71 11.90 4.99
CA ARG A 158 -18.01 12.67 3.95
C ARG A 158 -18.61 12.32 2.60
N MET A 159 -18.96 13.33 1.81
CA MET A 159 -19.51 13.12 0.47
C MET A 159 -18.49 12.57 -0.54
N THR A 160 -17.20 12.95 -0.40
CA THR A 160 -16.15 12.64 -1.39
C THR A 160 -15.92 11.14 -1.61
N PRO A 161 -15.82 10.27 -0.58
CA PRO A 161 -15.65 8.83 -0.81
C PRO A 161 -16.82 8.20 -1.57
N HIS A 162 -18.07 8.59 -1.26
CA HIS A 162 -19.27 8.06 -1.94
C HIS A 162 -19.37 8.57 -3.37
N ALA A 163 -19.13 9.86 -3.60
CA ALA A 163 -19.11 10.46 -4.94
C ALA A 163 -18.04 9.81 -5.83
N PHE A 164 -16.87 9.52 -5.27
CA PHE A 164 -15.82 8.80 -5.99
C PHE A 164 -16.25 7.39 -6.39
N SER A 165 -16.82 6.60 -5.46
CA SER A 165 -17.34 5.26 -5.78
C SER A 165 -18.40 5.30 -6.89
N HIS A 166 -19.35 6.24 -6.82
CA HIS A 166 -20.37 6.42 -7.87
C HIS A 166 -19.75 6.78 -9.23
N PHE A 167 -18.82 7.75 -9.24
CA PHE A 167 -18.13 8.18 -10.46
C PHE A 167 -17.44 6.99 -11.17
N THR A 168 -16.75 6.14 -10.42
CA THR A 168 -16.05 4.99 -11.02
C THR A 168 -17.02 4.00 -11.66
N PHE A 169 -18.19 3.77 -11.06
CA PHE A 169 -19.21 2.86 -11.58
C PHE A 169 -19.84 3.40 -12.88
N GLU A 170 -20.24 4.67 -12.90
CA GLU A 170 -20.84 5.28 -14.10
C GLU A 170 -19.86 5.32 -15.27
N ARG A 171 -18.59 5.62 -14.99
CA ARG A 171 -17.56 5.78 -16.03
C ARG A 171 -16.98 4.48 -16.54
N SER A 172 -17.02 3.39 -15.76
CA SER A 172 -16.61 2.07 -16.24
C SER A 172 -17.67 1.40 -17.13
N GLY A 173 -18.92 1.91 -17.11
CA GLY A 173 -20.08 1.26 -17.72
C GLY A 173 -20.53 0.03 -16.92
N PRO A 174 -21.80 -0.39 -17.04
CA PRO A 174 -22.24 -1.68 -16.49
C PRO A 174 -21.53 -2.83 -17.22
N PRO A 175 -21.21 -3.94 -16.53
CA PRO A 175 -20.80 -5.16 -17.23
C PRO A 175 -21.88 -5.50 -18.25
N ARG A 176 -21.49 -5.62 -19.52
CA ARG A 176 -22.42 -6.06 -20.56
C ARG A 176 -22.94 -7.43 -20.14
N SER A 177 -24.25 -7.55 -19.97
CA SER A 177 -24.92 -8.84 -19.87
C SER A 177 -24.64 -9.61 -21.16
N SER A 178 -23.70 -10.55 -21.11
CA SER A 178 -23.54 -11.61 -22.10
C SER A 178 -24.59 -12.68 -21.89
#